data_AF-A0A6N7WEV5-F1
#
_entry.id   AF-A0A6N7WEV5-F1
#
_cell.length_a   1.000
_cell.length_b   1.000
_cell.length_c   1.000
_cell.angle_alpha   90.00
_cell.angle_beta   90.00
_cell.angle_gamma   90.00
#
_symmetry.space_group_name_H-M   'P 1'
#
loop_
_entity.id
_entity.type
_entity.pdbx_description
1 polymer ?
#
loop_
_entity_poly.entity_id
_entity_poly.type
_entity_poly.pdbx_seq_one_letter_code
_entity_poly.pdbx_strand_id
1 'polypeptide(L)'
;MLLNARQQQELVKYLLSKEKQNGGSADNLCIRSGAYGLQTKTEGIFTEIHMGDLYFCLEQRLVRVDGQVVDLTAKEFDILALLITYPQRVYTYELIMELVWNEDAAFYSRKAVSNHMSNLRKKLKRTPDGLEYIKNVVGVGYKFEVP
;
A
#
# COMPACT_ATOMS: atom_id res chain seq x y z
N MET A 1 -10.98 -8.56 -20.90
CA MET A 1 -10.36 -9.71 -21.61
C MET A 1 -9.01 -9.96 -20.99
N LEU A 2 -8.92 -11.02 -20.18
CA LEU A 2 -7.77 -11.37 -19.35
C LEU A 2 -6.76 -12.16 -20.19
N LEU A 3 -5.60 -11.53 -20.43
CA LEU A 3 -4.37 -12.07 -21.04
C LEU A 3 -4.48 -12.55 -22.49
N ASN A 4 -3.58 -12.06 -23.35
CA ASN A 4 -3.45 -12.52 -24.73
C ASN A 4 -2.76 -13.90 -24.81
N ALA A 5 -2.82 -14.55 -25.98
CA ALA A 5 -2.32 -15.92 -26.17
C ALA A 5 -0.84 -16.09 -25.77
N ARG A 6 0.00 -15.08 -26.02
CA ARG A 6 1.42 -15.11 -25.62
C ARG A 6 1.57 -15.07 -24.10
N GLN A 7 0.80 -14.23 -23.43
CA GLN A 7 0.81 -14.12 -21.98
C GLN A 7 0.28 -15.40 -21.30
N GLN A 8 -0.70 -16.07 -21.89
CA GLN A 8 -1.19 -17.36 -21.39
C GLN A 8 -0.12 -18.46 -21.52
N GLN A 9 0.63 -18.48 -22.62
CA GLN A 9 1.72 -19.45 -22.81
C GLN A 9 2.87 -19.25 -21.82
N GLU A 10 3.27 -18.00 -21.57
CA GLU A 10 4.29 -17.68 -20.56
C GLU A 10 3.82 -18.07 -19.14
N LEU A 11 2.54 -17.83 -18.82
CA LEU A 11 1.98 -18.21 -17.53
C LEU A 11 1.96 -19.73 -17.33
N VAL A 12 1.54 -20.49 -18.35
CA VAL A 12 1.55 -21.95 -18.31
C VAL A 12 2.97 -22.49 -18.13
N LYS A 13 3.95 -21.93 -18.84
CA LYS A 13 5.36 -22.30 -18.70
C LYS A 13 5.88 -22.06 -17.28
N TYR A 14 5.52 -20.92 -16.68
CA TYR A 14 5.89 -20.61 -15.29
C TYR A 14 5.26 -21.59 -14.30
N LEU A 15 3.97 -21.89 -14.41
CA LEU A 15 3.27 -22.83 -13.53
C LEU A 15 3.88 -24.24 -13.58
N LEU A 16 4.14 -24.76 -14.79
CA LEU A 16 4.77 -26.07 -14.98
C LEU A 16 6.19 -26.15 -14.41
N SER A 17 6.94 -25.04 -14.45
CA SER A 17 8.28 -24.97 -13.85
C SER A 17 8.25 -25.05 -12.31
N LYS A 18 7.15 -24.58 -11.70
CA LYS A 18 6.96 -24.54 -10.24
C LYS A 18 6.57 -25.91 -9.68
N GLU A 19 5.81 -26.71 -10.42
CA GLU A 19 5.42 -28.07 -10.01
C GLU A 19 6.60 -29.04 -9.96
N LYS A 20 7.60 -28.85 -10.82
CA LYS A 20 8.78 -29.74 -10.88
C LYS A 20 9.71 -29.62 -9.67
N GLN A 21 9.59 -28.55 -8.89
CA GLN A 21 10.34 -28.31 -7.64
C GLN A 21 9.59 -28.81 -6.40
N ASN A 22 8.34 -29.28 -6.53
CA ASN A 22 7.47 -29.63 -5.40
C ASN A 22 7.18 -31.15 -5.31
N GLY A 23 8.11 -31.99 -5.77
CA GLY A 23 8.06 -33.44 -5.58
C GLY A 23 8.69 -33.85 -4.25
N GLY A 24 7.95 -33.72 -3.15
CA GLY A 24 8.42 -34.16 -1.82
C GLY A 24 7.38 -34.08 -0.71
N SER A 25 6.61 -35.16 -0.57
CA SER A 25 5.79 -35.57 0.59
C SER A 25 4.50 -34.78 0.90
N ALA A 26 3.37 -35.45 0.66
CA ALA A 26 2.09 -35.16 1.30
C ALA A 26 2.20 -35.39 2.81
N ASP A 27 1.76 -34.40 3.58
CA ASP A 27 0.90 -34.54 4.76
C ASP A 27 0.94 -33.22 5.55
N ASN A 28 -0.17 -32.48 5.49
CA ASN A 28 -0.82 -31.83 6.63
C ASN A 28 -1.85 -30.81 6.11
N LEU A 29 -3.08 -31.29 5.95
CA LEU A 29 -4.23 -30.47 6.23
C LEU A 29 -4.20 -30.15 7.74
N CYS A 30 -3.82 -28.93 8.11
CA CYS A 30 -4.25 -28.37 9.39
C CYS A 30 -4.84 -26.98 9.17
N ILE A 31 -6.16 -26.91 9.35
CA ILE A 31 -6.86 -25.70 9.72
C ILE A 31 -6.29 -25.31 11.09
N ARG A 32 -5.46 -24.28 11.16
CA ARG A 32 -5.26 -23.50 12.39
C ARG A 32 -5.16 -22.02 12.03
N SER A 33 -6.13 -21.27 12.54
CA SER A 33 -6.11 -19.82 12.67
C SER A 33 -4.80 -19.36 13.32
N GLY A 34 -4.26 -18.26 12.80
CA GLY A 34 -3.18 -17.51 13.43
C GLY A 34 -1.82 -17.72 12.78
N ALA A 35 -1.14 -16.58 12.56
CA ALA A 35 0.21 -16.42 12.03
C ALA A 35 0.36 -16.52 10.49
N TYR A 36 0.10 -15.39 9.82
CA TYR A 36 0.65 -15.12 8.49
C TYR A 36 2.17 -14.94 8.61
N GLY A 37 2.89 -16.06 8.61
CA GLY A 37 4.34 -16.12 8.61
C GLY A 37 4.84 -16.95 7.43
N LEU A 38 4.59 -16.47 6.21
CA LEU A 38 5.34 -16.95 5.04
C LEU A 38 6.33 -15.86 4.66
N GLN A 39 7.53 -15.92 5.22
CA GLN A 39 8.68 -15.19 4.68
C GLN A 39 9.11 -15.89 3.40
N THR A 40 8.43 -15.59 2.30
CA THR A 40 9.03 -15.77 0.98
C THR A 40 9.81 -14.50 0.68
N LYS A 41 11.13 -14.62 0.66
CA LYS A 41 12.02 -13.61 0.08
C LYS A 41 11.69 -13.51 -1.41
N THR A 42 10.69 -12.70 -1.75
CA THR A 42 10.23 -12.47 -3.11
C THR A 42 10.98 -11.27 -3.66
N GLU A 43 12.24 -11.47 -4.05
CA GLU A 43 13.00 -10.41 -4.71
C GLU A 43 12.34 -10.12 -6.08
N GLY A 44 11.54 -9.05 -6.14
CA GLY A 44 11.16 -8.38 -7.39
C GLY A 44 9.69 -8.44 -7.86
N ILE A 45 8.73 -8.95 -7.08
CA ILE A 45 7.30 -8.96 -7.49
C ILE A 45 6.50 -7.80 -6.87
N PHE A 46 6.94 -7.29 -5.72
CA PHE A 46 6.21 -6.30 -4.97
C PHE A 46 6.86 -4.91 -5.06
N THR A 47 6.02 -3.90 -5.19
CA THR A 47 6.39 -2.48 -5.07
C THR A 47 6.43 -2.16 -3.58
N GLU A 48 7.61 -2.34 -2.99
CA GLU A 48 7.87 -2.13 -1.57
C GLU A 48 8.62 -0.81 -1.32
N ILE A 49 8.19 -0.07 -0.31
CA ILE A 49 8.83 1.17 0.13
C ILE A 49 9.10 1.06 1.64
N HIS A 50 10.34 1.30 2.02
CA HIS A 50 10.79 1.36 3.41
C HIS A 50 11.29 2.77 3.72
N MET A 51 10.67 3.45 4.69
CA MET A 51 10.99 4.83 5.08
C MET A 51 10.87 4.99 6.60
N GLY A 52 12.01 5.07 7.28
CA GLY A 52 12.05 5.01 8.75
C GLY A 52 11.43 3.69 9.23
N ASP A 53 10.49 3.79 10.17
CA ASP A 53 9.77 2.62 10.71
C ASP A 53 8.57 2.19 9.86
N LEU A 54 8.30 2.91 8.77
CA LEU A 54 7.18 2.65 7.87
C LEU A 54 7.61 1.69 6.75
N TYR A 55 6.86 0.60 6.62
CA TYR A 55 6.87 -0.30 5.48
C TYR A 55 5.54 -0.18 4.72
N PHE A 56 5.64 -0.10 3.41
CA PHE A 56 4.51 -0.04 2.49
C PHE A 56 4.70 -1.05 1.36
N CYS A 57 3.65 -1.79 1.03
CA CYS A 57 3.60 -2.69 -0.11
C CYS A 57 2.34 -2.43 -0.92
N LEU A 58 2.49 -2.06 -2.19
CA LEU A 58 1.40 -1.62 -3.05
C LEU A 58 0.41 -2.76 -3.35
N GLU A 59 0.92 -3.89 -3.83
CA GLU A 59 0.12 -5.01 -4.35
C GLU A 59 -0.60 -5.75 -3.21
N GLN A 60 0.04 -5.84 -2.04
CA GLN A 60 -0.58 -6.43 -0.85
C GLN A 60 -1.54 -5.46 -0.15
N ARG A 61 -1.55 -4.19 -0.56
CA ARG A 61 -2.19 -3.09 0.16
C ARG A 61 -1.86 -3.10 1.66
N LEU A 62 -0.60 -3.35 1.97
CA LEU A 62 -0.12 -3.58 3.33
C LEU A 62 0.73 -2.41 3.80
N VAL A 63 0.41 -1.90 4.99
CA VAL A 63 1.20 -0.88 5.67
C VAL A 63 1.56 -1.40 7.06
N ARG A 64 2.82 -1.25 7.44
CA ARG A 64 3.30 -1.51 8.79
C ARG A 64 4.05 -0.30 9.31
N VAL A 65 3.88 -0.01 10.58
CA VAL A 65 4.71 0.95 11.31
C VAL A 65 5.26 0.24 12.52
N ASP A 66 6.58 0.29 12.70
CA ASP A 66 7.30 -0.42 13.76
C ASP A 66 6.95 -1.92 13.77
N GLY A 67 7.02 -2.54 12.59
CA GLY A 67 6.76 -3.96 12.38
C GLY A 67 5.30 -4.42 12.48
N GLN A 68 4.37 -3.61 13.01
CA GLN A 68 2.96 -4.01 13.15
C GLN A 68 2.04 -3.36 12.12
N VAL A 69 1.03 -4.12 11.68
CA VAL A 69 0.08 -3.74 10.64
C VAL A 69 -0.75 -2.52 11.07
N VAL A 70 -0.98 -1.62 10.11
CA VAL A 70 -1.84 -0.45 10.26
C VAL A 70 -3.05 -0.60 9.34
N ASP A 71 -4.24 -0.71 9.94
CA ASP A 71 -5.48 -0.90 9.18
C ASP A 71 -5.97 0.42 8.57
N LEU A 72 -5.72 0.57 7.27
CA LEU A 72 -6.18 1.71 6.48
C LEU A 72 -7.46 1.35 5.72
N THR A 73 -8.36 2.32 5.60
CA THR A 73 -9.47 2.24 4.64
C THR A 73 -8.92 2.33 3.21
N ALA A 74 -9.74 1.96 2.22
CA ALA A 74 -9.33 2.02 0.82
C ALA A 74 -8.78 3.41 0.43
N LYS A 75 -9.51 4.48 0.75
CA LYS A 75 -9.12 5.86 0.43
C LYS A 75 -7.90 6.34 1.21
N GLU A 76 -7.76 5.95 2.47
CA GLU A 76 -6.57 6.28 3.25
C GLU A 76 -5.31 5.63 2.66
N PHE A 77 -5.41 4.37 2.24
CA PHE A 77 -4.32 3.69 1.57
C PHE A 77 -3.99 4.32 0.22
N ASP A 78 -4.99 4.64 -0.60
CA ASP A 78 -4.78 5.24 -1.92
C ASP A 78 -4.12 6.63 -1.81
N ILE A 79 -4.54 7.44 -0.81
CA ILE A 79 -3.88 8.70 -0.49
C ILE A 79 -2.43 8.48 -0.08
N LEU A 80 -2.16 7.53 0.82
CA LEU A 80 -0.80 7.23 1.25
C LEU A 80 0.07 6.79 0.06
N ALA A 81 -0.44 5.87 -0.77
CA ALA A 81 0.24 5.37 -1.96
C ALA A 81 0.61 6.51 -2.91
N LEU A 82 -0.32 7.45 -3.15
CA LEU A 82 -0.06 8.64 -3.97
C LEU A 82 1.09 9.48 -3.41
N LEU A 83 1.06 9.79 -2.12
CA LEU A 83 2.05 10.68 -1.50
C LEU A 83 3.41 10.00 -1.35
N ILE A 84 3.46 8.73 -0.94
CA ILE A 84 4.69 8.01 -0.61
C ILE A 84 5.50 7.61 -1.86
N THR A 85 4.83 7.45 -3.01
CA THR A 85 5.51 7.12 -4.28
C THR A 85 6.44 8.25 -4.72
N TYR A 86 6.11 9.50 -4.39
CA TYR A 86 6.94 10.67 -4.69
C TYR A 86 7.14 11.53 -3.43
N PRO A 87 8.04 11.12 -2.51
CA PRO A 87 8.33 11.88 -1.30
C PRO A 87 8.74 13.32 -1.62
N GLN A 88 8.45 14.25 -0.70
CA GLN A 88 8.64 15.71 -0.84
C GLN A 88 7.77 16.42 -1.88
N ARG A 89 7.11 15.71 -2.78
CA ARG A 89 6.17 16.33 -3.73
C ARG A 89 4.92 16.81 -3.00
N VAL A 90 4.55 18.06 -3.24
CA VAL A 90 3.28 18.62 -2.77
C VAL A 90 2.17 18.25 -3.74
N TYR A 91 1.14 17.61 -3.22
CA TYR A 91 -0.11 17.34 -3.92
C TYR A 91 -1.18 18.31 -3.42
N THR A 92 -1.80 19.05 -4.34
CA THR A 92 -2.89 19.96 -4.00
C THR A 92 -4.13 19.17 -3.60
N TYR A 93 -5.06 19.81 -2.89
CA TYR A 93 -6.32 19.16 -2.53
C TYR A 93 -7.08 18.68 -3.77
N GLU A 94 -7.11 19.50 -4.82
CA GLU A 94 -7.78 19.23 -6.09
C GLU A 94 -7.16 18.01 -6.77
N LEU A 95 -5.82 17.92 -6.80
CA LEU A 95 -5.11 16.79 -7.39
C LEU A 95 -5.30 15.50 -6.59
N ILE A 96 -5.34 15.57 -5.25
CA ILE A 96 -5.66 14.40 -4.41
C ILE A 96 -7.08 13.92 -4.70
N MET A 97 -8.05 14.83 -4.81
CA MET A 97 -9.43 14.45 -5.14
C MET A 97 -9.51 13.78 -6.51
N GLU A 98 -8.92 14.40 -7.54
CA GLU A 98 -8.91 13.88 -8.90
C GLU A 98 -8.29 12.47 -8.96
N LEU A 99 -7.08 12.29 -8.41
CA LEU A 99 -6.33 11.04 -8.53
C LEU A 99 -6.85 9.90 -7.64
N VAL A 100 -7.46 10.22 -6.50
CA VAL A 100 -7.92 9.18 -5.54
C VAL A 100 -9.40 8.86 -5.73
N TRP A 101 -10.24 9.83 -6.09
CA TRP A 101 -11.67 9.60 -6.31
C TRP A 101 -12.03 9.32 -7.78
N ASN A 102 -11.17 9.64 -8.76
CA ASN A 102 -11.44 9.45 -10.20
C ASN A 102 -12.77 10.09 -10.65
N GLU A 103 -13.20 11.14 -9.95
CA GLU A 103 -14.44 11.86 -10.17
C GLU A 103 -14.11 13.36 -10.26
N ASP A 104 -14.95 14.13 -10.98
CA ASP A 104 -14.77 15.57 -11.07
C ASP A 104 -14.71 16.17 -9.65
N ALA A 105 -13.64 16.92 -9.38
CA ALA A 105 -13.38 17.56 -8.09
C ALA A 105 -14.53 18.48 -7.62
N ALA A 106 -15.48 18.81 -8.51
CA ALA A 106 -16.68 19.57 -8.20
C ALA A 106 -17.63 18.88 -7.20
N PHE A 107 -17.60 17.54 -7.08
CA PHE A 107 -18.52 16.80 -6.21
C PHE A 107 -18.01 16.62 -4.77
N TYR A 108 -16.69 16.70 -4.54
CA TYR A 108 -16.10 16.50 -3.22
C TYR A 108 -15.53 17.78 -2.63
N SER A 109 -15.74 17.95 -1.33
CA SER A 109 -15.19 19.09 -0.60
C SER A 109 -13.76 18.81 -0.14
N ARG A 110 -12.93 19.86 -0.06
CA ARG A 110 -11.63 19.83 0.65
C ARG A 110 -11.71 19.18 2.03
N LYS A 111 -12.85 19.32 2.70
CA LYS A 111 -13.11 18.73 4.02
C LYS A 111 -13.04 17.19 4.01
N ALA A 112 -13.47 16.54 2.93
CA ALA A 112 -13.37 15.09 2.79
C ALA A 112 -11.90 14.64 2.80
N VAL A 113 -11.05 15.26 1.98
CA VAL A 113 -9.60 15.00 1.96
C VAL A 113 -8.99 15.24 3.34
N SER A 114 -9.29 16.37 3.97
CA SER A 114 -8.77 16.71 5.30
C SER A 114 -9.17 15.70 6.38
N ASN A 115 -10.39 15.15 6.31
CA ASN A 115 -10.86 14.12 7.24
C ASN A 115 -10.07 12.81 7.07
N HIS A 116 -9.92 12.32 5.83
CA HIS A 116 -9.11 11.15 5.54
C HIS A 116 -7.66 11.36 5.95
N MET A 117 -7.09 12.53 5.69
CA MET A 117 -5.71 12.85 6.06
C MET A 117 -5.51 12.87 7.57
N SER A 118 -6.49 13.41 8.31
CA SER A 118 -6.44 13.45 9.78
C SER A 118 -6.50 12.04 10.37
N ASN A 119 -7.34 11.17 9.83
CA ASN A 119 -7.43 9.78 10.27
C ASN A 119 -6.18 8.99 9.88
N LEU A 120 -5.69 9.14 8.64
CA LEU A 120 -4.46 8.52 8.17
C LEU A 120 -3.26 8.90 9.05
N ARG A 121 -3.06 10.18 9.34
CA ARG A 121 -1.97 10.65 10.23
C ARG A 121 -2.08 10.05 11.63
N LYS A 122 -3.30 9.96 12.20
CA LYS A 122 -3.52 9.32 13.50
C LYS A 122 -3.17 7.83 13.47
N LYS A 123 -3.52 7.12 12.39
CA LYS A 123 -3.24 5.69 12.26
C LYS A 123 -1.75 5.39 12.05
N LEU A 124 -1.04 6.26 11.33
CA LEU A 124 0.40 6.13 11.12
C LEU A 124 1.22 6.51 12.37
N LYS A 125 0.67 7.36 13.25
CA LYS A 125 1.28 7.66 14.56
C LYS A 125 0.91 6.57 15.56
N ARG A 126 1.86 5.72 15.93
CA ARG A 126 1.66 4.72 17.00
C ARG A 126 1.75 5.29 18.40
N THR A 127 2.60 6.29 18.59
CA THR A 127 2.84 6.96 19.86
C THR A 127 2.61 8.47 19.70
N PRO A 128 2.31 9.20 20.78
CA PRO A 128 2.19 10.66 20.74
C PRO A 128 3.43 11.36 20.18
N ASP A 129 4.61 10.83 20.49
CA ASP A 129 5.92 11.29 20.00
C ASP A 129 6.33 10.65 18.67
N GLY A 130 5.41 9.92 18.03
CA GLY A 130 5.66 9.19 16.80
C GLY A 130 5.93 10.11 15.61
N LEU A 131 6.73 9.57 14.68
CA LEU A 131 7.11 10.23 13.43
C LEU A 131 5.90 10.70 12.62
N GLU A 132 6.00 11.92 12.07
CA GLU A 132 4.97 12.53 11.26
C GLU A 132 5.31 12.46 9.77
N TYR A 133 4.88 11.37 9.14
CA TYR A 133 5.16 11.06 7.73
C TYR A 133 4.44 11.96 6.72
N ILE A 134 3.38 12.67 7.12
CA ILE A 134 2.57 13.50 6.22
C ILE A 134 2.48 14.92 6.77
N LYS A 135 2.96 15.87 5.98
CA LYS A 135 2.96 17.30 6.29
C LYS A 135 1.83 18.01 5.56
N ASN A 136 1.19 18.95 6.26
CA ASN A 136 0.23 19.88 5.69
C ASN A 136 0.96 21.12 5.16
N VAL A 137 0.82 21.40 3.87
CA VAL A 137 1.24 22.66 3.26
C VAL A 137 0.03 23.58 3.26
N VAL A 138 -0.02 24.47 4.24
CA VAL A 138 -1.21 25.30 4.53
C VAL A 138 -1.67 26.06 3.29
N GLY A 139 -2.97 25.92 2.98
CA GLY A 139 -3.59 26.56 1.82
C GLY A 139 -3.32 25.88 0.47
N VAL A 140 -2.44 24.88 0.43
CA VAL A 140 -2.02 24.21 -0.81
C VAL A 140 -2.46 22.75 -0.84
N GLY A 141 -2.06 21.95 0.17
CA GLY A 141 -2.33 20.52 0.18
C GLY A 141 -1.39 19.75 1.10
N TYR A 142 -0.92 18.58 0.66
CA TYR A 142 -0.15 17.66 1.50
C TYR A 142 1.08 17.11 0.78
N LYS A 143 2.09 16.71 1.54
CA LYS A 143 3.24 15.97 1.05
C LYS A 143 3.63 14.85 2.00
N PHE A 144 4.24 13.80 1.47
CA PHE A 144 4.94 12.81 2.27
C PHE A 144 6.35 13.33 2.59
N GLU A 145 6.78 13.20 3.83
CA GLU A 145 8.10 13.60 4.30
C GLU A 145 8.56 12.58 5.33
N VAL A 146 9.76 12.04 5.14
CA VAL A 146 10.40 11.23 6.18
C VAL A 146 10.96 12.21 7.22
N PRO A 147 10.47 12.18 8.47
CA PRO A 147 10.98 13.04 9.53
C PRO A 147 12.44 12.76 9.91
#